data_AF-A0A949B021-F1
#
_entry.id   AF-A0A949B021-F1
#
_cell.length_a   1.000
_cell.length_b   1.000
_cell.length_c   1.000
_cell.angle_alpha   90.00
_cell.angle_beta   90.00
_cell.angle_gamma   90.00
#
_symmetry.space_group_name_H-M   'P 1'
#
loop_
_entity.id
_entity.type
_entity.pdbx_description
1 polymer ?
#
loop_
_entity_poly.entity_id
_entity_poly.type
_entity_poly.pdbx_seq_one_letter_code
_entity_poly.pdbx_strand_id
1 'polypeptide(L)' 'MMLVQQIKKEVAGLPEVQLKEFRSWFEEFDTSEWDKQFEKDVASGKFDDIANRAVSDFKKGIFKKL' A
#
# COMPACT_ATOMS: atom_id res chain seq x y z
N MET A 1 -7.99 18.18 -13.11
CA MET A 1 -8.90 17.01 -12.91
C MET A 1 -9.26 16.23 -14.18
N MET A 2 -8.94 16.68 -15.40
CA MET A 2 -9.34 15.96 -16.64
C MET A 2 -8.55 14.66 -16.90
N LEU A 3 -7.27 14.62 -16.56
CA LEU A 3 -6.40 13.47 -16.86
C LEU A 3 -6.88 12.16 -16.25
N VAL A 4 -7.21 12.16 -14.95
CA VAL A 4 -7.69 10.94 -14.26
C VAL A 4 -8.99 10.43 -14.85
N GLN A 5 -9.91 11.33 -15.23
CA GLN A 5 -11.17 10.94 -15.85
C GLN A 5 -10.97 10.35 -17.25
N GLN A 6 -10.02 10.90 -18.01
CA GLN A 6 -9.64 10.35 -19.31
C GLN A 6 -9.04 8.94 -19.17
N ILE A 7 -8.09 8.75 -18.25
CA ILE A 7 -7.50 7.43 -17.99
C ILE A 7 -8.58 6.41 -17.60
N LYS A 8 -9.52 6.77 -16.72
CA LYS A 8 -10.63 5.88 -16.35
C LYS A 8 -11.47 5.47 -17.55
N LYS A 9 -11.75 6.40 -18.46
CA LYS A 9 -12.50 6.12 -19.69
C LYS A 9 -11.75 5.16 -20.61
N GLU A 10 -10.45 5.37 -20.81
CA GLU A 10 -9.60 4.49 -21.62
C GLU A 10 -9.52 3.08 -21.01
N VAL A 11 -9.28 2.98 -19.70
CA VAL A 11 -9.23 1.69 -18.99
C VAL A 11 -10.58 0.95 -19.08
N ALA A 12 -11.70 1.67 -18.98
CA ALA A 12 -13.04 1.07 -19.14
C ALA A 12 -13.31 0.58 -20.58
N GLY A 13 -12.59 1.11 -21.57
CA GLY A 13 -12.69 0.68 -22.98
C GLY A 13 -11.76 -0.48 -23.35
N LEU A 14 -10.90 -0.95 -22.43
CA LEU A 14 -9.94 -2.02 -22.74
C LEU A 14 -10.65 -3.38 -22.94
N PRO A 15 -10.23 -4.17 -23.95
CA PRO A 15 -10.62 -5.57 -24.06
C PRO A 15 -10.20 -6.37 -22.81
N GLU A 16 -10.91 -7.46 -22.52
CA GLU A 16 -10.69 -8.24 -21.29
C GLU A 16 -9.22 -8.68 -21.08
N VAL A 17 -8.53 -9.06 -22.16
CA VAL A 17 -7.12 -9.47 -22.11
C VAL A 17 -6.22 -8.32 -21.66
N GLN A 18 -6.37 -7.14 -22.28
CA GLN A 18 -5.60 -5.95 -21.92
C GLN A 18 -5.97 -5.43 -20.53
N LEU A 19 -7.23 -5.60 -20.11
CA LEU A 19 -7.67 -5.25 -18.76
C LEU A 19 -7.04 -6.16 -17.69
N LYS A 20 -6.83 -7.44 -17.99
CA LYS A 20 -6.09 -8.37 -17.11
C LYS A 20 -4.62 -7.95 -17.00
N GLU A 21 -3.96 -7.68 -18.12
CA GLU A 21 -2.57 -7.19 -18.15
C GLU A 21 -2.43 -5.88 -17.36
N PHE A 22 -3.34 -4.92 -17.57
CA PHE A 22 -3.37 -3.67 -16.83
C PHE A 22 -3.50 -3.88 -15.32
N ARG A 23 -4.38 -4.79 -14.87
CA ARG A 23 -4.54 -5.09 -13.45
C ARG A 23 -3.28 -5.68 -12.82
N SER A 24 -2.65 -6.65 -13.48
CA SER A 24 -1.39 -7.24 -12.98
C SER A 24 -0.30 -6.19 -12.84
N TRP A 25 -0.11 -5.36 -13.85
CA TRP A 25 0.88 -4.28 -13.79
C TRP A 25 0.54 -3.24 -12.70
N PHE A 26 -0.73 -2.86 -12.58
CA PHE A 26 -1.14 -1.82 -11.63
C PHE A 26 -0.97 -2.28 -10.17
N GLU A 27 -1.20 -3.57 -9.88
CA GLU A 27 -0.95 -4.16 -8.56
C GLU A 27 0.53 -4.05 -8.17
N GLU A 28 1.44 -4.40 -9.07
CA GLU A 28 2.89 -4.25 -8.85
C GLU A 28 3.30 -2.78 -8.67
N PHE A 29 2.75 -1.90 -9.50
CA PHE A 29 3.01 -0.46 -9.42
C PHE A 29 2.54 0.12 -8.07
N ASP A 30 1.30 -0.15 -7.68
CA ASP A 30 0.71 0.35 -6.44
C ASP A 30 1.45 -0.22 -5.21
N THR A 31 1.83 -1.49 -5.26
CA THR A 31 2.68 -2.12 -4.22
C THR A 31 4.03 -1.41 -4.11
N SER A 32 4.70 -1.12 -5.22
CA SER A 32 5.98 -0.41 -5.20
C SER A 32 5.88 1.01 -4.65
N GLU A 33 4.81 1.73 -4.99
CA GLU A 33 4.57 3.07 -4.44
C GLU A 33 4.24 3.01 -2.94
N TRP A 34 3.48 1.99 -2.51
CA TRP A 34 3.20 1.74 -1.11
C TRP A 34 4.47 1.42 -0.32
N ASP A 35 5.35 0.57 -0.84
CA ASP A 35 6.66 0.26 -0.21
C ASP A 35 7.49 1.53 -0.02
N LYS A 36 7.60 2.37 -1.06
CA LYS A 36 8.33 3.65 -0.95
C LYS A 36 7.73 4.59 0.10
N GLN A 37 6.40 4.65 0.18
CA GLN A 37 5.71 5.46 1.19
C GLN A 37 5.96 4.89 2.60
N PHE A 38 5.90 3.57 2.75
CA PHE A 38 6.14 2.88 4.00
C PHE A 38 7.59 3.10 4.49
N GLU A 39 8.58 2.92 3.62
CA GLU A 39 9.99 3.17 3.94
C GLU A 39 10.25 4.61 4.39
N LYS A 40 9.62 5.59 3.73
CA LYS A 40 9.69 7.00 4.17
C LYS A 40 9.05 7.22 5.52
N ASP A 41 7.88 6.63 5.74
CA ASP A 41 7.16 6.73 7.01
C ASP A 41 8.00 6.10 8.15
N VAL A 42 8.62 4.94 7.91
CA VAL A 42 9.58 4.31 8.83
C VAL A 42 10.77 5.22 9.10
N ALA A 43 11.42 5.75 8.05
CA ALA A 43 12.57 6.63 8.19
C ALA A 43 12.24 7.95 8.92
N SER A 44 10.99 8.41 8.85
CA SER A 44 10.52 9.59 9.56
C SER A 44 10.21 9.35 11.05
N GLY A 45 10.29 8.10 11.52
CA GLY A 45 9.93 7.72 12.90
C GLY A 45 8.41 7.71 13.16
N LYS A 46 7.58 7.78 12.12
CA LYS A 46 6.11 7.85 12.24
C LYS A 46 5.52 6.68 13.03
N PHE A 47 6.18 5.52 13.00
CA PHE A 47 5.72 4.31 13.67
C PHE A 47 6.43 4.04 15.01
N ASP A 48 7.35 4.89 15.45
CA ASP A 48 8.18 4.64 16.63
C ASP A 48 7.33 4.51 17.90
N ASP A 49 6.33 5.37 18.08
CA ASP A 49 5.42 5.31 19.23
C ASP A 49 4.63 4.00 19.29
N ILE A 50 4.18 3.53 18.13
CA ILE A 50 3.42 2.29 18.01
C ILE A 50 4.34 1.09 18.25
N ALA A 51 5.56 1.12 17.68
CA ALA A 51 6.57 0.08 17.89
C ALA A 51 6.98 -0.01 19.37
N ASN A 52 7.26 1.12 20.00
CA ASN A 52 7.63 1.18 21.43
C ASN A 52 6.51 0.66 22.32
N ARG A 53 5.25 1.00 22.02
CA ARG A 53 4.09 0.46 22.74
C ARG A 53 3.96 -1.05 22.56
N ALA A 54 4.06 -1.54 21.33
CA ALA A 54 3.98 -2.97 21.04
C ALA A 54 5.07 -3.76 21.79
N VAL A 55 6.30 -3.24 21.85
CA VAL A 55 7.40 -3.84 22.62
C VAL A 55 7.11 -3.82 24.13
N SER A 56 6.58 -2.71 24.66
CA SER A 56 6.15 -2.61 26.07
C SER A 56 5.07 -3.64 26.41
N ASP A 57 4.05 -3.74 25.57
CA ASP A 57 2.90 -4.61 25.79
C ASP A 57 3.33 -6.08 25.71
N PHE A 58 4.19 -6.43 24.76
CA PHE A 58 4.80 -7.75 24.68
C PHE A 58 5.57 -8.11 25.96
N LYS A 59 6.41 -7.19 26.48
CA LYS A 59 7.14 -7.38 27.75
C LYS A 59 6.22 -7.56 28.95
N LYS A 60 5.01 -6.97 28.91
CA LYS A 60 3.98 -7.11 29.95
C LYS A 60 3.13 -8.37 29.80
N GLY A 61 3.36 -9.18 28.76
CA GLY A 61 2.51 -10.34 28.45
C GLY A 61 1.16 -9.96 27.86
N ILE A 62 0.98 -8.71 27.43
CA ILE A 62 -0.24 -8.20 26.81
C ILE A 62 -0.13 -8.44 25.30
N PHE A 63 -0.35 -9.68 24.87
CA PHE A 63 -0.40 -10.03 23.46
C PHE A 63 -1.36 -11.19 23.24
N LYS A 64 -1.89 -11.29 22.02
CA LYS A 64 -2.68 -12.44 21.59
C LYS A 64 -1.78 -13.37 20.77
N LYS A 65 -1.74 -14.65 21.14
CA LYS A 65 -1.08 -15.67 20.33
C LYS A 65 -1.90 -15.89 19.05
N LEU A 66 -1.21 -15.89 17.90
CA LEU A 66 -1.79 -16.21 16.59
C LEU A 66 -2.24 -17.67 16.54
#